data_AF-A0A327PRA8-F1
#
_entry.id   AF-A0A327PRA8-F1
#
_cell.length_a   1.000
_cell.length_b   1.000
_cell.length_c   1.000
_cell.angle_alpha   90.00
_cell.angle_beta   90.00
_cell.angle_gamma   90.00
#
_symmetry.space_group_name_H-M   'P 1'
#
loop_
_entity.id
_entity.type
_entity.pdbx_description
1 polymer ?
#
loop_
_entity_poly.entity_id
_entity_poly.type
_entity_poly.pdbx_seq_one_letter_code
_entity_poly.pdbx_strand_id
1 'polypeptide(L)'
;MINYKEELITKIETIEDKVKQLISGYKHFDTTKGIYEIIEIQNSKVKEMYTEDKIHNVFSSNGCKFSGIVTVRAFAYPPNSDKSGYTSHCFKINFKPVVVKFDFETESFNIEAPIDIDYITLEDTWMC
;
A
#
# COMPACT_ATOMS: atom_id res chain seq x y z
N MET A 1 11.67 0.51 29.60
CA MET A 1 12.44 1.33 28.65
C MET A 1 11.81 1.10 27.29
N ILE A 2 11.20 2.12 26.70
CA ILE A 2 10.54 1.99 25.40
C ILE A 2 11.62 1.79 24.34
N ASN A 3 11.47 0.74 23.54
CA ASN A 3 12.36 0.48 22.42
C ASN A 3 11.78 1.16 21.17
N TYR A 4 12.15 2.43 20.95
CA TYR A 4 11.65 3.23 19.84
C TYR A 4 11.87 2.58 18.47
N LYS A 5 12.91 1.75 18.31
CA LYS A 5 13.13 1.01 17.07
C LYS A 5 12.04 -0.03 16.84
N GLU A 6 11.71 -0.83 17.86
CA GLU A 6 10.67 -1.86 17.75
C GLU A 6 9.30 -1.23 17.54
N GLU A 7 8.98 -0.16 18.27
CA GLU A 7 7.71 0.54 18.09
C GLU A 7 7.56 1.11 16.68
N LEU A 8 8.61 1.74 16.14
CA LEU A 8 8.59 2.27 14.78
C LEU A 8 8.39 1.15 13.75
N ILE A 9 9.04 0.00 13.93
CA ILE A 9 8.83 -1.18 13.08
C ILE A 9 7.37 -1.63 13.14
N THR A 10 6.76 -1.72 14.32
CA THR A 10 5.35 -2.08 14.47
C THR A 10 4.42 -1.09 13.77
N LYS A 11 4.73 0.21 13.74
CA LYS A 11 3.94 1.19 12.97
C LYS A 11 4.07 1.00 11.48
N ILE A 12 5.26 0.65 10.99
CA ILE A 12 5.51 0.33 9.58
C ILE A 12 4.70 -0.92 9.18
N GLU A 13 4.73 -1.99 9.98
CA GLU A 13 3.91 -3.18 9.78
C GLU A 13 2.40 -2.86 9.80
N THR A 14 1.97 -1.96 10.68
CA THR A 14 0.59 -1.46 10.72
C THR A 14 0.20 -0.76 9.41
N ILE A 15 1.11 -0.02 8.78
CA ILE A 15 0.87 0.59 7.47
C ILE A 15 0.67 -0.50 6.42
N GLU A 16 1.53 -1.52 6.39
CA GLU A 16 1.41 -2.64 5.45
C GLU A 16 0.06 -3.33 5.53
N ASP A 17 -0.39 -3.66 6.75
CA ASP A 17 -1.65 -4.38 6.97
C ASP A 17 -2.86 -3.53 6.57
N LYS A 18 -2.83 -2.23 6.90
CA LYS A 18 -3.89 -1.29 6.50
C LYS A 18 -3.95 -1.11 4.99
N VAL A 19 -2.80 -1.04 4.29
CA VAL A 19 -2.78 -0.98 2.81
C VAL A 19 -3.38 -2.26 2.23
N LYS A 20 -3.01 -3.45 2.72
CA LYS A 20 -3.58 -4.73 2.25
C LYS A 20 -5.09 -4.79 2.50
N GLN A 21 -5.55 -4.34 3.67
CA GLN A 21 -6.97 -4.29 4.00
C GLN A 21 -7.73 -3.30 3.11
N LEU A 22 -7.13 -2.14 2.79
CA LEU A 22 -7.72 -1.18 1.88
C LEU A 22 -7.90 -1.80 0.48
N ILE A 23 -6.84 -2.43 -0.05
CA ILE A 23 -6.83 -3.10 -1.35
C ILE A 23 -7.89 -4.20 -1.41
N SER A 24 -8.07 -5.00 -0.35
CA SER A 24 -9.05 -6.10 -0.35
C SER A 24 -10.50 -5.62 -0.42
N GLY A 25 -10.76 -4.37 -0.07
CA GLY A 25 -12.08 -3.74 -0.20
C GLY A 25 -12.40 -3.20 -1.59
N TYR A 26 -11.43 -3.15 -2.51
CA TYR A 26 -11.63 -2.55 -3.83
C TYR A 26 -12.29 -3.54 -4.79
N LYS A 27 -13.41 -3.11 -5.38
CA LYS A 27 -14.11 -3.87 -6.43
C LYS A 27 -13.57 -3.60 -7.82
N HIS A 28 -12.85 -2.50 -7.99
CA HIS A 28 -12.27 -2.10 -9.26
C HIS A 28 -10.86 -1.58 -9.05
N PHE A 29 -9.96 -1.92 -9.96
CA PHE A 29 -8.66 -1.28 -10.08
C PHE A 29 -8.64 -0.41 -11.32
N ASP A 30 -8.56 0.90 -11.10
CA ASP A 30 -8.34 1.86 -12.17
C ASP A 30 -6.85 1.91 -12.49
N THR A 31 -6.50 1.50 -13.71
CA THR A 31 -5.11 1.37 -14.15
C THR A 31 -4.86 2.23 -15.36
N THR A 32 -3.58 2.42 -15.69
CA THR A 32 -3.17 3.08 -16.94
C THR A 32 -3.69 2.40 -18.22
N LYS A 33 -4.13 1.13 -18.14
CA LYS A 33 -4.70 0.37 -19.26
C LYS A 33 -6.25 0.33 -19.23
N GLY A 34 -6.87 0.99 -18.25
CA GLY A 34 -8.33 1.00 -18.04
C GLY A 34 -8.74 0.37 -16.71
N ILE A 35 -10.05 0.31 -16.48
CA ILE A 35 -10.66 -0.18 -15.24
C ILE A 35 -10.85 -1.70 -15.30
N TYR A 36 -10.25 -2.40 -14.35
CA TYR A 36 -10.42 -3.85 -14.14
C TYR A 36 -11.44 -4.09 -13.03
N GLU A 37 -12.42 -4.96 -13.28
CA GLU A 37 -13.38 -5.40 -12.26
C GLU A 37 -12.81 -6.62 -11.53
N ILE A 38 -12.61 -6.48 -10.22
CA ILE A 38 -11.94 -7.47 -9.38
C ILE A 38 -12.96 -8.49 -8.89
N ILE A 39 -12.70 -9.76 -9.20
CA ILE A 39 -13.52 -10.89 -8.77
C ILE A 39 -12.98 -11.43 -7.45
N GLU A 40 -11.67 -11.70 -7.41
CA GLU A 40 -11.01 -12.32 -6.27
C GLU A 40 -9.54 -11.91 -6.25
N ILE A 41 -9.08 -11.42 -5.10
CA ILE A 41 -7.65 -11.23 -4.84
C ILE A 41 -7.07 -12.56 -4.37
N GLN A 42 -6.16 -13.12 -5.17
CA GLN A 42 -5.51 -14.40 -4.87
C GLN A 42 -4.36 -14.21 -3.88
N ASN A 43 -3.60 -13.11 -4.03
CA ASN A 43 -2.47 -12.78 -3.18
C ASN A 43 -2.20 -11.27 -3.19
N SER A 44 -1.71 -10.73 -2.07
CA SER A 44 -1.14 -9.40 -1.98
C SER A 44 0.15 -9.43 -1.16
N LYS A 45 1.21 -8.81 -1.67
CA LYS A 45 2.53 -8.78 -1.03
C LYS A 45 3.11 -7.38 -1.10
N VAL A 46 3.62 -6.87 0.02
CA VAL A 46 4.45 -5.66 0.01
C VAL A 46 5.78 -6.03 -0.65
N LYS A 47 6.05 -5.41 -1.78
CA LYS A 47 7.29 -5.61 -2.55
C LYS A 47 8.40 -4.72 -1.98
N GLU A 48 8.07 -3.47 -1.75
CA GLU A 48 9.00 -2.43 -1.28
C GLU A 48 8.28 -1.46 -0.35
N MET A 49 8.98 -1.03 0.69
CA MET A 49 8.63 0.14 1.48
C MET A 49 9.90 0.95 1.72
N TYR A 50 9.80 2.26 1.58
CA TYR A 50 10.92 3.17 1.67
C TYR A 50 10.47 4.51 2.26
N THR A 51 11.45 5.25 2.81
CA THR A 51 11.23 6.61 3.24
C THR A 51 11.55 7.58 2.11
N GLU A 52 10.73 8.62 1.94
CA GLU A 52 11.02 9.70 0.98
C GLU A 52 12.09 10.66 1.51
N ASP A 53 12.33 10.63 2.81
CA ASP A 53 13.24 11.48 3.55
C ASP A 53 14.12 10.65 4.51
N LYS A 54 15.00 11.33 5.26
CA LYS A 54 15.83 10.68 6.28
C LYS A 54 14.95 10.14 7.42
N ILE A 55 15.13 8.87 7.79
CA ILE A 55 14.35 8.20 8.83
C ILE A 55 14.30 8.94 10.16
N HIS A 56 15.36 9.67 10.56
CA HIS A 56 15.36 10.44 11.82
C HIS A 56 14.37 11.60 11.83
N ASN A 57 13.80 11.98 10.67
CA ASN A 57 12.76 12.99 10.58
C ASN A 57 11.44 12.55 11.24
N VAL A 58 11.29 11.27 11.63
CA VAL A 58 10.18 10.85 12.50
C VAL A 58 10.12 11.66 13.81
N PHE A 59 11.25 12.19 14.28
CA PHE A 59 11.32 13.06 15.47
C PHE A 59 11.16 14.56 15.15
N SER A 60 10.97 14.92 13.88
CA SER A 60 10.76 16.31 13.46
C SER A 60 9.30 16.71 13.54
N SER A 61 9.02 18.01 13.50
CA SER A 61 7.64 18.54 13.44
C SER A 61 6.85 18.06 12.23
N ASN A 62 7.52 17.66 11.14
CA ASN A 62 6.89 17.23 9.90
C ASN A 62 6.79 15.69 9.78
N GLY A 63 7.40 14.94 10.70
CA GLY A 63 7.50 13.48 10.62
C GLY A 63 8.36 13.00 9.44
N CYS A 64 8.27 11.70 9.16
CA CYS A 64 8.90 11.06 8.01
C CYS A 64 7.82 10.42 7.14
N LYS A 65 7.93 10.59 5.82
CA LYS A 65 7.02 9.98 4.86
C LYS A 65 7.48 8.58 4.48
N PHE A 66 6.56 7.63 4.53
CA PHE A 66 6.72 6.26 4.09
C PHE A 66 5.86 6.02 2.86
N SER A 67 6.49 5.53 1.81
CA SER A 67 5.84 5.17 0.55
C SER A 67 6.22 3.75 0.21
N GLY A 68 5.47 3.12 -0.68
CA GLY A 68 5.74 1.73 -1.00
C GLY A 68 4.84 1.17 -2.08
N ILE A 69 5.14 -0.08 -2.39
CA ILE A 69 4.57 -0.83 -3.49
C ILE A 69 4.02 -2.14 -2.95
N VAL A 70 2.76 -2.41 -3.27
CA VAL A 70 2.14 -3.71 -3.07
C VAL A 70 1.90 -4.36 -4.43
N THR A 71 2.36 -5.60 -4.60
CA THR A 71 1.97 -6.43 -5.73
C THR A 71 0.74 -7.24 -5.37
N VAL A 72 -0.24 -7.26 -6.27
CA VAL A 72 -1.51 -7.94 -6.10
C VAL A 72 -1.75 -8.82 -7.30
N ARG A 73 -2.00 -10.10 -7.04
CA ARG A 73 -2.50 -11.03 -8.06
C ARG A 73 -3.99 -11.23 -7.83
N ALA A 74 -4.80 -10.97 -8.85
CA ALA A 74 -6.25 -11.09 -8.75
C ALA A 74 -6.87 -11.63 -10.03
N PHE A 75 -7.96 -12.39 -9.90
CA PHE A 75 -8.86 -12.66 -11.00
C PHE A 75 -9.69 -11.41 -11.29
N ALA A 76 -9.67 -10.97 -12.54
CA ALA A 76 -10.37 -9.77 -12.94
C ALA A 76 -10.91 -9.87 -14.36
N TYR A 77 -11.96 -9.11 -14.63
CA TYR A 77 -12.39 -8.81 -15.99
C TYR A 77 -11.56 -7.64 -16.53
N PRO A 78 -10.94 -7.79 -17.71
CA PRO A 78 -10.24 -6.68 -18.34
C PRO A 78 -11.22 -5.60 -18.81
N PRO A 79 -10.73 -4.37 -19.04
CA PRO A 79 -11.53 -3.27 -19.57
C PRO A 79 -12.26 -3.69 -20.85
N ASN A 80 -13.54 -3.32 -20.97
CA ASN A 80 -14.40 -3.64 -22.11
C ASN A 80 -14.62 -5.15 -22.36
N SER A 81 -14.33 -6.02 -21.38
CA SER A 81 -14.72 -7.43 -21.43
C SER A 81 -16.25 -7.56 -21.41
N ASP A 82 -16.77 -8.53 -22.15
CA ASP A 82 -18.18 -8.93 -22.14
C ASP A 82 -18.57 -9.74 -20.88
N LYS A 83 -17.68 -9.77 -19.88
CA LYS A 83 -17.79 -10.53 -18.62
C LYS A 83 -17.89 -12.05 -18.78
N SER A 84 -17.61 -12.58 -19.97
CA SER A 84 -17.59 -14.02 -20.23
C SER A 84 -16.21 -14.66 -20.01
N GLY A 85 -15.13 -13.86 -19.98
CA GLY A 85 -13.76 -14.31 -19.72
C GLY A 85 -13.05 -13.42 -18.71
N TYR A 86 -12.82 -13.94 -17.50
CA TYR A 86 -11.87 -13.38 -16.54
C TYR A 86 -10.55 -14.13 -16.61
N THR A 87 -9.46 -13.46 -16.25
CA THR A 87 -8.14 -14.10 -16.12
C THR A 87 -7.38 -13.53 -14.94
N SER A 88 -6.30 -14.19 -14.56
CA SER A 88 -5.42 -13.73 -13.50
C SER A 88 -4.56 -12.57 -14.03
N HIS A 89 -4.55 -11.48 -13.27
CA HIS A 89 -3.81 -10.27 -13.57
C HIS A 89 -2.90 -9.89 -12.41
N CYS A 90 -1.79 -9.26 -12.77
CA CYS A 90 -0.79 -8.74 -11.87
C CYS A 90 -0.90 -7.22 -11.80
N PHE A 91 -1.11 -6.70 -10.59
CA PHE A 91 -1.21 -5.28 -10.33
C PHE A 91 -0.08 -4.83 -9.40
N LYS A 92 0.50 -3.69 -9.72
CA LYS A 92 1.41 -2.95 -8.85
C LYS A 92 0.66 -1.73 -8.33
N ILE A 93 0.41 -1.71 -7.03
CA ILE A 93 -0.35 -0.69 -6.32
C ILE A 93 0.64 0.15 -5.51
N ASN A 94 0.69 1.44 -5.81
CA ASN A 94 1.45 2.41 -5.04
C ASN A 94 0.47 3.13 -4.10
N PHE A 95 0.82 3.25 -2.83
CA PHE A 95 0.03 4.00 -1.86
C PHE A 95 0.61 5.39 -1.65
N LYS A 96 -0.25 6.35 -1.29
CA LYS A 96 0.17 7.73 -1.03
C LYS A 96 1.12 7.77 0.16
N PRO A 97 2.06 8.73 0.19
CA PRO A 97 3.01 8.81 1.29
C PRO A 97 2.30 8.95 2.64
N VAL A 98 2.61 8.04 3.56
CA VAL A 98 2.05 7.99 4.91
C VAL A 98 3.04 8.63 5.86
N VAL A 99 2.61 9.64 6.62
CA VAL A 99 3.49 10.33 7.56
C VAL A 99 3.51 9.57 8.88
N VAL A 100 4.71 9.25 9.38
CA VAL A 100 4.91 8.75 10.73
C VAL A 100 5.70 9.77 11.53
N LYS A 101 5.19 10.10 12.71
CA LYS A 101 5.76 11.13 13.58
C LYS A 101 5.77 10.67 15.03
N PHE A 102 6.82 11.04 15.75
CA PHE A 102 6.93 10.84 17.18
C PHE A 102 6.20 11.97 17.91
N ASP A 103 5.31 11.60 18.82
CA ASP A 103 4.66 12.48 19.76
C ASP A 103 5.47 12.48 21.06
N PHE A 104 6.01 13.65 21.42
CA PHE A 104 6.83 13.83 22.61
C PHE A 104 6.02 13.91 23.90
N GLU A 105 4.71 14.17 23.83
CA GLU A 105 3.84 14.19 25.01
C GLU A 105 3.44 12.77 25.41
N THR A 106 3.09 11.95 24.42
CA THR A 106 2.69 10.54 24.64
C THR A 106 3.85 9.55 24.55
N GLU A 107 5.04 10.03 24.17
CA GLU A 107 6.24 9.24 23.91
C GLU A 107 6.00 8.06 22.94
N SER A 108 5.26 8.30 21.85
CA SER A 108 4.86 7.24 20.92
C SER A 108 4.87 7.68 19.45
N PHE A 109 4.98 6.71 18.53
CA PHE A 109 4.85 6.97 17.10
C PHE A 109 3.40 6.93 16.64
N ASN A 110 3.01 7.96 15.89
CA ASN A 110 1.69 8.11 15.31
C ASN A 110 1.76 8.08 13.79
N ILE A 111 0.77 7.42 13.18
CA ILE A 111 0.54 7.46 11.73
C ILE A 111 -0.42 8.61 11.49
N GLU A 112 0.04 9.66 10.82
CA GLU A 112 -0.76 10.81 10.44
C GLU A 112 -1.42 10.58 9.08
N ALA A 113 -2.68 11.01 8.95
CA ALA A 113 -3.55 10.87 7.78
C ALA A 113 -4.03 9.42 7.49
N PRO A 114 -5.18 9.28 6.78
CA PRO A 114 -5.63 7.98 6.29
C PRO A 114 -4.67 7.45 5.24
N ILE A 115 -4.48 6.13 5.25
CA ILE A 115 -3.76 5.41 4.21
C ILE A 115 -4.66 5.33 2.99
N ASP A 116 -4.11 5.67 1.83
CA ASP A 116 -4.85 5.74 0.57
C ASP A 116 -3.99 5.28 -0.60
N ILE A 117 -4.63 4.84 -1.68
CA ILE A 117 -3.95 4.43 -2.90
C ILE A 117 -3.61 5.67 -3.74
N ASP A 118 -2.40 5.70 -4.29
CA ASP A 118 -1.97 6.76 -5.21
C ASP A 118 -2.34 6.39 -6.64
N TYR A 119 -1.78 5.29 -7.15
CA TYR A 119 -2.10 4.77 -8.47
C TYR A 119 -1.83 3.27 -8.59
N ILE A 120 -2.52 2.64 -9.55
CA ILE A 120 -2.41 1.23 -9.85
C ILE A 120 -1.92 1.05 -11.29
N THR A 121 -0.99 0.13 -11.48
CA THR A 121 -0.47 -0.25 -12.81
C THR A 121 -0.60 -1.75 -13.01
N LEU A 122 -0.80 -2.17 -14.25
CA LEU A 122 -0.75 -3.59 -14.61
C LEU A 122 0.72 -3.99 -14.84
N GLU A 123 1.21 -4.98 -14.11
CA GLU A 123 2.49 -5.65 -14.38
C GLU A 123 2.30 -6.79 -15.38
N ASP A 124 3.35 -7.10 -16.15
CA ASP A 124 3.35 -8.29 -16.98
C ASP A 124 3.27 -9.55 -16.11
N THR A 125 2.50 -10.54 -16.55
CA THR A 125 2.02 -11.70 -15.78
C THR A 125 3.12 -12.59 -15.16
N TRP A 126 4.39 -12.39 -15.51
CA TRP A 126 5.53 -13.16 -15.03
C TRP A 126 6.19 -12.60 -13.75
N MET A 127 5.74 -11.46 -13.24
CA MET A 127 6.43 -10.73 -12.15
C MET A 127 5.67 -10.67 -10.80
N CYS A 128 4.49 -11.30 -10.72
CA CYS A 128 3.91 -11.75 -9.45
C CYS A 128 4.25 -13.23 -9.20
#